data_AF-A0A7M7QYK5-F1
#
_entry.id   AF-A0A7M7QYK5-F1
#
_cell.length_a   1.000
_cell.length_b   1.000
_cell.length_c   1.000
_cell.angle_alpha   90.00
_cell.angle_beta   90.00
_cell.angle_gamma   90.00
#
_symmetry.space_group_name_H-M   'P 1'
#
loop_
_entity.id
_entity.type
_entity.pdbx_description
1 polymer ?
#
loop_
_entity_poly.entity_id
_entity_poly.type
_entity_poly.pdbx_seq_one_letter_code
_entity_poly.pdbx_strand_id
1 'polypeptide(L)'
;MGNHKGGKGGVVANIASIVGLMITPAAPIYAATKHDIISFVKSMEGHNETLGVRVVCICPHLTDTSMVANLEEKNLLLDFCKDLIHESYKTMKQKPETVASAII
;
A
#
# COMPACT_ATOMS: atom_id res chain seq x y z
N MET A 1 15.72 2.30 17.57
CA MET A 1 14.30 1.88 17.65
C MET A 1 14.19 0.55 18.37
N GLY A 2 14.74 -0.55 17.86
CA GLY A 2 14.57 -1.86 18.50
C GLY A 2 15.39 -2.11 19.77
N ASN A 3 14.90 -3.02 20.59
CA ASN A 3 15.43 -3.41 21.91
C ASN A 3 16.83 -4.02 21.81
N HIS A 4 17.11 -4.75 20.72
CA HIS A 4 18.43 -5.33 20.39
C HIS A 4 19.59 -4.30 20.33
N LYS A 5 19.29 -2.99 20.25
CA LYS A 5 20.27 -1.90 20.32
C LYS A 5 19.97 -0.91 21.46
N GLY A 6 19.30 -1.35 22.52
CA GLY A 6 18.93 -0.50 23.67
C GLY A 6 17.82 0.52 23.37
N GLY A 7 17.08 0.34 22.27
CA GLY A 7 15.90 1.15 21.95
C GLY A 7 14.65 0.73 22.76
N LYS A 8 13.57 1.52 22.63
CA LYS A 8 12.28 1.28 23.31
C LYS A 8 11.29 0.41 22.52
N GLY A 9 11.67 -0.05 21.34
CA GLY A 9 10.77 -0.70 20.40
C GLY A 9 9.93 0.29 19.59
N GLY A 10 8.87 -0.20 18.95
CA GLY A 10 7.91 0.62 18.21
C GLY A 10 7.13 -0.11 17.13
N VAL A 11 6.50 0.66 16.24
CA VAL A 11 5.76 0.14 15.08
C VAL A 11 6.27 0.83 13.82
N VAL A 12 6.53 0.04 12.77
CA VAL A 12 6.78 0.55 11.41
C VAL A 12 5.58 0.18 10.56
N ALA A 13 4.82 1.20 10.13
CA ALA A 13 3.65 1.02 9.27
C ALA A 13 4.00 1.40 7.82
N ASN A 14 4.05 0.41 6.93
CA ASN A 14 4.29 0.59 5.51
C ASN A 14 2.96 0.82 4.76
N ILE A 15 3.01 1.60 3.67
CA ILE A 15 1.84 1.84 2.83
C ILE A 15 1.91 0.96 1.59
N ALA A 16 1.22 -0.18 1.62
CA ALA A 16 1.02 -1.04 0.47
C ALA A 16 -0.14 -0.51 -0.40
N SER A 17 -0.97 -1.39 -0.95
CA SER A 17 -2.18 -1.04 -1.69
C SER A 17 -3.04 -2.28 -1.90
N ILE A 18 -4.34 -2.11 -2.16
CA ILE A 18 -5.19 -3.20 -2.66
C ILE A 18 -4.58 -3.90 -3.89
N VAL A 19 -3.87 -3.16 -4.76
CA VAL A 19 -3.21 -3.75 -5.94
C VAL A 19 -2.02 -4.66 -5.59
N GLY A 20 -1.55 -4.63 -4.34
CA GLY A 20 -0.59 -5.58 -3.81
C GLY A 20 -1.19 -6.95 -3.45
N LEU A 21 -2.51 -7.07 -3.55
CA LEU A 21 -3.28 -8.29 -3.22
C LEU A 21 -4.02 -8.86 -4.43
N MET A 22 -3.88 -8.24 -5.60
CA MET A 22 -4.59 -8.63 -6.83
C MET A 22 -3.76 -8.32 -8.07
N ILE A 23 -4.11 -8.96 -9.19
CA ILE A 23 -3.45 -8.73 -10.47
C ILE A 23 -3.94 -7.41 -11.07
N THR A 24 -3.01 -6.50 -11.38
CA THR A 24 -3.33 -5.17 -11.95
C THR A 24 -2.51 -4.91 -13.22
N PRO A 25 -2.99 -5.36 -14.40
CA PRO A 25 -2.24 -5.24 -15.66
C PRO A 25 -2.01 -3.80 -16.12
N ALA A 26 -2.90 -2.87 -15.76
CA ALA A 26 -2.77 -1.46 -16.12
C ALA A 26 -1.60 -0.76 -15.42
N ALA A 27 -1.12 -1.28 -14.29
CA ALA A 27 -0.04 -0.68 -13.50
C ALA A 27 0.89 -1.74 -12.91
N PRO A 28 1.59 -2.55 -13.74
CA PRO A 28 2.26 -3.76 -13.27
C PRO A 28 3.47 -3.46 -12.39
N ILE A 29 4.23 -2.39 -12.67
CA ILE A 29 5.35 -1.97 -11.82
C ILE A 29 4.84 -1.49 -10.46
N TYR A 30 3.79 -0.67 -10.45
CA TYR A 30 3.19 -0.24 -9.19
C TYR A 30 2.67 -1.44 -8.39
N ALA A 31 1.91 -2.34 -9.01
CA ALA A 31 1.43 -3.56 -8.36
C ALA A 31 2.56 -4.45 -7.83
N ALA A 32 3.65 -4.62 -8.58
CA ALA A 32 4.82 -5.39 -8.15
C ALA A 32 5.45 -4.78 -6.89
N THR A 33 5.67 -3.46 -6.86
CA THR A 33 6.21 -2.79 -5.65
C THR A 33 5.28 -2.93 -4.44
N LYS A 34 3.95 -2.95 -4.66
CA LYS A 34 2.99 -3.11 -3.55
C LYS A 34 2.91 -4.55 -3.05
N HIS A 35 3.13 -5.55 -3.91
CA HIS A 35 3.36 -6.94 -3.48
C HIS A 35 4.66 -7.07 -2.68
N ASP A 36 5.73 -6.42 -3.12
CA ASP A 36 7.03 -6.44 -2.44
C ASP A 36 6.92 -5.94 -0.99
N ILE A 37 6.23 -4.81 -0.75
CA ILE A 37 5.97 -4.31 0.61
C ILE A 37 5.28 -5.37 1.48
N ILE A 38 4.27 -6.08 0.95
CA ILE A 38 3.54 -7.12 1.69
C ILE A 38 4.46 -8.31 1.97
N SER A 39 5.28 -8.71 1.00
CA SER A 39 6.28 -9.77 1.17
C SER A 39 7.30 -9.41 2.25
N PHE A 40 7.84 -8.18 2.20
CA PHE A 40 8.77 -7.65 3.19
C PHE A 40 8.20 -7.70 4.61
N VAL A 41 6.96 -7.22 4.81
CA VAL A 41 6.31 -7.27 6.13
C VAL A 41 6.19 -8.71 6.65
N LYS A 42 5.80 -9.66 5.80
CA LYS A 42 5.73 -11.08 6.17
C LYS A 42 7.09 -11.65 6.53
N SER A 43 8.13 -11.31 5.78
CA SER A 43 9.50 -11.75 6.08
C SER A 43 10.04 -11.21 7.40
N MET A 44 9.51 -10.08 7.89
CA MET A 44 9.90 -9.48 9.18
C MET A 44 9.15 -10.05 10.38
N GLU A 45 8.05 -10.78 10.18
CA GLU A 45 7.12 -11.20 11.24
C GLU A 45 7.83 -11.95 12.37
N GLY A 46 8.70 -12.90 12.04
CA GLY A 46 9.46 -13.70 13.02
C GLY A 46 10.50 -12.92 13.82
N HIS A 47 10.76 -11.65 13.48
CA HIS A 47 11.72 -10.80 14.17
C HIS A 47 11.06 -9.75 15.08
N ASN A 48 9.73 -9.63 15.06
CA ASN A 48 9.03 -8.54 15.75
C ASN A 48 9.33 -8.50 17.25
N GLU A 49 9.27 -9.65 17.93
CA GLU A 49 9.52 -9.78 19.37
C GLU A 49 10.98 -9.51 19.72
N THR A 50 11.91 -10.18 19.02
CA THR A 50 13.36 -10.02 19.20
C THR A 50 13.81 -8.57 19.02
N LEU A 51 13.22 -7.88 18.04
CA LEU A 51 13.52 -6.47 17.79
C LEU A 51 12.75 -5.54 18.73
N GLY A 52 11.68 -5.99 19.38
CA GLY A 52 10.70 -5.12 20.04
C GLY A 52 10.01 -4.16 19.07
N VAL A 53 10.04 -4.45 17.76
CA VAL A 53 9.50 -3.57 16.70
C VAL A 53 8.52 -4.36 15.88
N ARG A 54 7.28 -3.89 15.79
CA ARG A 54 6.26 -4.52 14.95
C ARG A 54 6.27 -3.90 13.56
N VAL A 55 6.63 -4.67 12.55
CA VAL A 55 6.57 -4.24 11.15
C VAL A 55 5.23 -4.66 10.57
N VAL A 56 4.45 -3.70 10.08
CA VAL A 56 3.12 -3.93 9.50
C VAL A 56 2.97 -3.16 8.19
N CYS A 57 1.93 -3.47 7.42
CA CYS A 57 1.47 -2.63 6.32
C CYS A 57 -0.05 -2.49 6.33
N ILE A 58 -0.52 -1.40 5.75
CA ILE A 58 -1.93 -1.24 5.36
C ILE A 58 -2.05 -1.30 3.85
N CYS A 59 -3.19 -1.80 3.35
CA CYS A 59 -3.49 -1.92 1.92
C CYS A 59 -4.70 -1.05 1.56
N PRO A 60 -4.53 0.28 1.37
CA PRO A 60 -5.65 1.15 1.03
C PRO A 60 -6.28 0.79 -0.33
N HIS A 61 -7.59 0.96 -0.42
CA HIS A 61 -8.31 1.04 -1.69
C HIS A 61 -8.13 2.44 -2.31
N LEU A 62 -8.82 2.69 -3.42
CA LEU A 62 -8.92 4.01 -4.03
C LEU A 62 -9.32 5.07 -3.01
N THR A 63 -8.42 6.00 -2.79
CA THR A 63 -8.56 7.05 -1.77
C THR A 63 -8.62 8.40 -2.46
N ASP A 64 -9.58 9.24 -2.04
CA ASP A 64 -9.80 10.56 -2.63
C ASP A 64 -8.62 11.49 -2.35
N THR A 65 -7.68 11.50 -3.29
CA THR A 65 -6.39 12.19 -3.22
C THR A 65 -5.98 12.66 -4.62
N SER A 66 -5.04 13.59 -4.69
CA SER A 66 -4.48 14.07 -5.97
C SER A 66 -3.79 12.97 -6.79
N MET A 67 -3.40 11.85 -6.17
CA MET A 67 -2.84 10.69 -6.88
C MET A 67 -3.89 10.05 -7.80
N VAL A 68 -5.11 9.86 -7.30
CA VAL A 68 -6.20 9.23 -8.07
C VAL A 68 -6.78 10.20 -9.09
N ALA A 69 -6.87 11.50 -8.76
CA ALA A 69 -7.39 12.52 -9.67
C ALA A 69 -6.58 12.65 -10.98
N ASN A 70 -5.28 12.33 -10.94
CA ASN A 70 -4.35 12.58 -12.05
C ASN A 70 -3.92 11.28 -12.79
N LEU A 71 -4.63 10.16 -12.61
CA LEU A 71 -4.23 8.87 -13.19
C LEU A 71 -4.23 8.88 -14.73
N GLU A 72 -5.25 9.49 -15.34
CA GLU A 72 -5.37 9.59 -16.80
C GLU A 72 -4.48 10.69 -17.38
N GLU A 73 -4.40 11.85 -16.73
CA GLU A 73 -3.64 13.02 -17.20
C GLU A 73 -2.14 12.75 -17.30
N LYS A 74 -1.61 11.86 -16.45
CA LYS A 74 -0.18 11.59 -16.35
C LYS A 74 0.31 10.36 -17.13
N ASN A 75 -0.55 9.69 -17.92
CA ASN A 75 -0.21 8.44 -18.62
C ASN A 75 0.51 7.41 -17.72
N LEU A 76 0.11 7.32 -16.44
CA LEU A 76 0.77 6.43 -15.46
C LEU A 76 0.37 4.96 -15.63
N LEU A 77 -0.55 4.69 -16.55
CA LEU A 77 -1.11 3.38 -16.83
C LEU A 77 -0.70 2.95 -18.23
N LEU A 78 -0.47 1.64 -18.38
CA LEU A 78 -0.13 1.06 -19.68
C LEU A 78 -1.31 1.22 -20.63
N ASP A 79 -1.01 1.75 -21.82
CA ASP A 79 -2.00 2.23 -22.78
C ASP A 79 -2.83 1.13 -23.43
N PHE A 80 -2.26 -0.07 -23.56
CA PHE A 80 -2.96 -1.27 -24.03
C PHE A 80 -3.87 -1.91 -22.96
N CYS A 81 -3.94 -1.33 -21.76
CA CYS A 81 -4.79 -1.79 -20.66
C CYS A 81 -5.78 -0.71 -20.18
N LYS A 82 -5.97 0.37 -20.95
CA LYS A 82 -6.84 1.51 -20.58
C LYS A 82 -8.28 1.09 -20.27
N ASP A 83 -8.78 0.06 -20.94
CA ASP A 83 -10.14 -0.45 -20.75
C ASP A 83 -10.35 -1.17 -19.41
N LEU A 84 -9.27 -1.45 -18.66
CA LEU A 84 -9.33 -2.11 -17.36
C LEU A 84 -9.51 -1.14 -16.18
N ILE A 85 -9.47 0.17 -16.42
CA ILE A 85 -9.90 1.17 -15.43
C ILE A 85 -11.42 1.13 -15.39
N HIS A 86 -11.94 0.19 -14.60
CA HIS A 86 -13.37 -0.04 -14.49
C HIS A 86 -14.08 1.22 -13.98
N GLU A 87 -15.32 1.48 -14.41
CA GLU A 87 -16.15 2.60 -13.90
C GLU A 87 -16.30 2.60 -12.36
N SER A 88 -16.06 1.46 -11.70
CA SER A 88 -15.93 1.38 -10.24
C SER A 88 -14.81 2.26 -9.67
N TYR A 89 -13.74 2.51 -10.43
CA TYR A 89 -12.66 3.43 -10.04
C TYR A 89 -13.15 4.88 -9.93
N LYS A 90 -14.20 5.23 -10.67
CA LYS A 90 -14.78 6.58 -10.69
C LYS A 90 -15.82 6.79 -9.59
N THR A 91 -16.49 5.72 -9.15
CA THR A 91 -17.69 5.82 -8.30
C THR A 91 -17.46 5.49 -6.83
N MET A 92 -16.40 4.77 -6.46
CA MET A 92 -16.13 4.42 -5.06
C MET A 92 -14.72 4.82 -4.61
N LYS A 93 -14.63 5.94 -3.88
CA LYS A 93 -13.40 6.41 -3.23
C LYS A 93 -13.62 6.53 -1.73
N GLN A 94 -12.73 5.95 -0.94
CA GLN A 94 -12.70 6.20 0.50
C GLN A 94 -12.04 7.56 0.79
N LYS A 95 -12.36 8.17 1.93
CA LYS A 95 -11.70 9.41 2.35
C LYS A 95 -10.31 9.13 2.94
N PRO A 96 -9.34 10.07 2.86
CA PRO A 96 -8.03 9.92 3.51
C PRO A 96 -8.13 9.61 5.01
N GLU A 97 -9.12 10.15 5.70
CA GLU A 97 -9.35 9.91 7.13
C GLU A 97 -9.69 8.45 7.41
N THR A 98 -10.38 7.76 6.50
CA THR A 98 -10.67 6.32 6.60
C THR A 98 -9.38 5.48 6.55
N VAL A 99 -8.39 5.93 5.78
CA VAL A 99 -7.07 5.28 5.74
C VAL A 99 -6.29 5.58 7.02
N ALA A 100 -6.34 6.84 7.48
CA ALA A 100 -5.65 7.27 8.69
C ALA A 100 -6.13 6.52 9.94
N SER A 101 -7.44 6.27 10.05
CA SER A 101 -8.02 5.52 11.18
C SER A 101 -7.58 4.06 11.27
N ALA A 102 -6.94 3.51 10.23
CA ALA A 102 -6.38 2.16 10.29
C ALA A 102 -4.99 2.10 10.95
N ILE A 103 -4.36 3.26 11.19
CA ILE A 103 -3.00 3.36 11.74
C ILE A 103 -3.00 3.75 13.23
N ILE A 104 -4.03 4.48 13.68
CA ILE A 104 -4.20 5.00 15.04
C ILE A 104 -5.17 4.16 15.86
#